data_AF-X1ETP4-F1
#
_entry.id   AF-X1ETP4-F1
#
_cell.length_a   1.000
_cell.length_b   1.000
_cell.length_c   1.000
_cell.angle_alpha   90.00
_cell.angle_beta   90.00
_cell.angle_gamma   90.00
#
_symmetry.space_group_name_H-M   'P 1'
#
loop_
_entity.id
_entity.type
_entity.pdbx_description
1 polymer ?
#
loop_
_entity_poly.entity_id
_entity_poly.type
_entity_poly.pdbx_seq_one_letter_code
_entity_poly.pdbx_strand_id
1 'polypeptide(L)'
;RIGGDEFLLIFPESSLNDAPLIRERLNTNLEKLNQKLAKPYKIDFSIGLSCYNPSNPLSIEELIKIADENMYDTTFFIMIKGGFRTATK
;
A
#
# COMPACT_ATOMS: atom_id res chain seq x y z
N ARG A 1 -8.18 5.42 -10.29
CA ARG A 1 -8.50 4.01 -10.60
C ARG A 1 -7.87 3.69 -11.94
N ILE A 2 -6.91 2.77 -11.98
CA ILE A 2 -6.19 2.41 -13.21
C ILE A 2 -6.96 1.29 -13.93
N GLY A 3 -7.44 0.31 -13.19
CA GLY A 3 -8.24 -0.82 -13.66
C GLY A 3 -8.79 -1.60 -12.48
N GLY A 4 -9.79 -2.48 -12.68
CA GLY A 4 -10.27 -3.40 -11.65
C GLY A 4 -10.43 -2.77 -10.26
N ASP A 5 -9.64 -3.28 -9.32
CA ASP A 5 -9.44 -2.87 -7.93
C ASP A 5 -8.13 -2.10 -7.69
N GLU A 6 -7.42 -1.67 -8.74
CA GLU A 6 -6.15 -0.95 -8.68
C GLU A 6 -6.35 0.58 -8.67
N PHE A 7 -5.67 1.23 -7.72
CA PHE A 7 -5.74 2.68 -7.51
C PHE A 7 -4.34 3.29 -7.44
N LEU A 8 -4.12 4.36 -8.19
CA LEU A 8 -2.94 5.22 -8.09
C LEU A 8 -3.28 6.49 -7.32
N LEU A 9 -2.44 6.82 -6.35
CA LEU A 9 -2.49 8.04 -5.56
C LEU A 9 -1.22 8.84 -5.83
N ILE A 10 -1.38 10.10 -6.21
CA ILE A 10 -0.25 11.02 -6.47
C ILE A 10 -0.30 12.12 -5.42
N PHE A 11 0.81 12.31 -4.72
CA PHE A 11 0.95 13.31 -3.67
C PHE A 11 1.94 14.39 -4.13
N PRO A 12 1.47 15.57 -4.56
CA PRO A 12 2.37 16.67 -4.89
C PRO A 12 3.11 17.14 -3.63
N GLU A 13 4.36 17.56 -3.81
CA GLU A 13 5.22 18.10 -2.73
C GLU A 13 5.44 17.18 -1.52
N SER A 14 5.19 15.88 -1.66
CA SER A 14 5.45 14.89 -0.62
C SER A 14 6.80 14.21 -0.79
N SER A 15 7.31 13.68 0.31
CA SER A 15 8.55 12.91 0.37
C SER A 15 8.30 11.50 0.88
N LEU A 16 9.30 10.60 0.75
CA LEU A 16 9.23 9.28 1.37
C LEU A 16 9.11 9.35 2.91
N ASN A 17 9.45 10.46 3.55
CA ASN A 17 9.27 10.64 5.00
C ASN A 17 7.79 10.73 5.39
N ASP A 18 6.91 11.08 4.44
CA ASP A 18 5.46 11.16 4.65
C ASP A 18 4.78 9.79 4.49
N ALA A 19 5.49 8.80 3.94
CA ALA A 19 4.97 7.46 3.70
C ALA A 19 4.38 6.77 4.94
N PRO A 20 5.02 6.81 6.13
CA PRO A 20 4.45 6.23 7.34
C PRO A 20 3.11 6.87 7.73
N LEU A 21 3.01 8.20 7.63
CA LEU A 21 1.80 8.95 7.95
C LEU A 21 0.65 8.61 6.98
N ILE A 22 0.95 8.52 5.68
CA ILE A 22 -0.01 8.11 4.67
C ILE A 22 -0.52 6.69 4.95
N ARG A 23 0.40 5.76 5.26
CA ARG A 23 0.06 4.38 5.59
C ARG A 23 -0.82 4.28 6.84
N GLU A 24 -0.49 5.00 7.90
CA GLU A 24 -1.27 5.03 9.14
C GLU A 24 -2.70 5.52 8.89
N ARG A 25 -2.86 6.58 8.09
CA ARG A 25 -4.18 7.13 7.74
C ARG A 25 -5.02 6.13 6.95
N LEU A 26 -4.42 5.43 5.99
CA LEU A 26 -5.11 4.43 5.18
C LEU A 26 -5.53 3.22 6.02
N ASN A 27 -4.63 2.70 6.86
CA ASN A 27 -4.91 1.59 7.77
C ASN A 27 -6.04 1.94 8.76
N THR A 28 -5.97 3.11 9.40
CA THR A 28 -7.01 3.58 10.34
C THR A 28 -8.39 3.62 9.68
N ASN A 29 -8.47 4.08 8.43
CA ASN A 29 -9.73 4.15 7.69
C ASN A 29 -10.23 2.77 7.26
N LEU A 30 -9.32 1.86 6.88
CA LEU A 30 -9.64 0.47 6.56
C LEU A 30 -10.20 -0.28 7.78
N GLU A 31 -9.60 -0.09 8.96
CA GLU A 31 -10.09 -0.68 10.20
C GLU A 31 -11.52 -0.20 10.52
N LYS A 32 -11.77 1.10 10.41
CA LYS A 32 -13.12 1.67 10.58
C LYS A 32 -14.11 1.10 9.56
N LEU A 33 -13.68 0.91 8.32
CA LEU A 33 -14.51 0.30 7.27
C LEU A 33 -14.85 -1.16 7.61
N ASN A 34 -13.85 -1.94 8.01
CA ASN A 34 -14.03 -3.33 8.41
C ASN A 34 -14.95 -3.49 9.63
N GLN A 35 -14.88 -2.58 10.59
CA GLN A 35 -15.80 -2.56 11.73
C GLN A 35 -17.25 -2.26 11.31
N LYS A 36 -17.45 -1.37 10.32
CA LYS A 36 -18.78 -1.01 9.81
C LYS A 36 -19.41 -2.05 8.88
N LEU A 37 -18.59 -2.82 8.16
CA LEU A 37 -19.06 -3.73 7.11
C LEU A 37 -19.96 -4.86 7.63
N ALA A 38 -19.88 -5.22 8.91
CA ALA A 38 -20.63 -6.33 9.53
C ALA A 38 -20.62 -7.61 8.66
N LYS A 39 -19.50 -7.87 7.98
CA LYS A 39 -19.28 -9.02 7.11
C LYS A 39 -18.39 -10.04 7.82
N PRO A 40 -18.48 -11.34 7.45
CA PRO A 40 -17.61 -12.38 8.02
C PRO A 40 -16.16 -12.31 7.52
N TYR A 41 -15.86 -11.40 6.60
CA TYR A 41 -14.52 -11.16 6.04
C TYR A 41 -14.03 -9.74 6.33
N LYS A 42 -12.72 -9.57 6.32
CA LYS A 42 -12.06 -8.25 6.35
C LYS A 42 -11.56 -7.92 4.95
N ILE A 43 -11.68 -6.67 4.58
CA ILE A 43 -11.02 -6.09 3.41
C ILE A 43 -9.61 -5.69 3.84
N ASP A 44 -8.65 -5.90 2.96
CA ASP A 44 -7.28 -5.43 3.10
C ASP A 44 -6.78 -4.88 1.76
N PHE A 45 -5.65 -4.20 1.76
CA PHE A 45 -5.00 -3.71 0.54
C PHE A 45 -3.49 -3.85 0.62
N SER A 46 -2.85 -3.91 -0.55
CA SER A 46 -1.41 -3.75 -0.70
C SER A 46 -1.10 -2.36 -1.24
N ILE A 47 0.00 -1.76 -0.77
CA ILE A 47 0.48 -0.47 -1.26
C ILE A 47 1.96 -0.62 -1.53
N GLY A 48 2.37 -0.24 -2.74
CA GLY A 48 3.75 0.09 -3.03
C GLY A 48 3.90 1.59 -3.31
N LEU A 49 5.09 2.11 -3.05
CA LEU A 49 5.37 3.53 -3.09
C LEU A 49 6.59 3.80 -3.97
N SER A 50 6.55 4.90 -4.70
CA SER A 50 7.71 5.45 -5.41
C SER A 50 7.73 6.96 -5.23
N CYS A 51 8.92 7.57 -5.28
CA CYS A 51 9.10 9.01 -5.12
C CYS A 51 9.90 9.53 -6.30
N TYR A 52 9.42 10.64 -6.87
CA TYR A 52 10.17 11.35 -7.90
C TYR A 52 11.41 12.00 -7.27
N ASN A 53 12.57 11.82 -7.91
CA ASN A 53 13.83 12.44 -7.51
C ASN A 53 14.32 13.36 -8.64
N PRO A 54 14.38 14.69 -8.43
CA PRO A 54 14.88 15.63 -9.43
C PRO A 54 16.33 15.37 -9.86
N SER A 55 17.15 14.80 -8.97
CA SER A 55 18.56 14.48 -9.26
C SER A 55 18.72 13.23 -10.13
N ASN A 56 17.70 12.37 -10.20
CA ASN A 56 17.65 11.20 -11.07
C ASN A 56 16.23 11.06 -11.63
N PRO A 57 15.88 11.87 -12.66
CA PRO A 57 14.52 11.95 -13.14
C PRO A 57 14.11 10.64 -13.82
N LEU A 58 13.08 10.00 -13.28
CA LEU A 58 12.43 8.85 -13.89
C LEU A 58 11.14 9.28 -14.59
N SER A 59 10.75 8.53 -15.62
CA SER A 59 9.45 8.72 -16.26
C SER A 59 8.32 8.29 -15.32
N ILE A 60 7.10 8.74 -15.61
CA ILE A 60 5.91 8.34 -14.87
C ILE A 60 5.72 6.81 -14.94
N GLU A 61 5.96 6.20 -16.10
CA GLU A 61 5.86 4.74 -16.29
C GLU A 61 6.84 3.98 -15.40
N GLU A 62 8.10 4.44 -15.31
CA GLU A 62 9.11 3.83 -14.44
C GLU A 62 8.75 3.98 -12.95
N LEU A 63 8.22 5.14 -12.54
CA LEU A 63 7.76 5.34 -11.17
C LEU A 63 6.57 4.44 -10.81
N ILE A 64 5.63 4.25 -11.73
CA ILE A 64 4.50 3.34 -11.54
C ILE A 64 5.02 1.90 -11.42
N LYS A 65 5.96 1.50 -12.29
CA LYS A 65 6.57 0.17 -12.25
C LYS A 65 7.29 -0.10 -10.92
N ILE A 66 8.07 0.87 -10.41
CA ILE A 66 8.73 0.75 -9.10
C ILE A 66 7.68 0.64 -7.97
N ALA A 67 6.60 1.43 -8.03
CA ALA A 67 5.54 1.32 -7.04
C ALA A 67 4.85 -0.05 -7.10
N ASP A 68 4.63 -0.61 -8.29
CA ASP A 68 4.06 -1.95 -8.47
C ASP A 68 4.99 -3.04 -7.92
N GLU A 69 6.29 -2.99 -8.24
CA GLU A 69 7.30 -3.92 -7.70
C GLU A 69 7.35 -3.86 -6.17
N ASN A 70 7.35 -2.65 -5.60
CA ASN A 70 7.34 -2.46 -4.14
C ASN A 70 6.04 -2.95 -3.47
N MET A 71 4.93 -2.99 -4.21
CA MET A 71 3.66 -3.53 -3.72
C MET A 71 3.78 -5.04 -3.50
N TYR A 72 4.41 -5.76 -4.44
CA TYR A 72 4.65 -7.20 -4.34
C TYR A 72 5.55 -7.56 -3.15
N ASP A 73 6.63 -6.81 -2.93
CA ASP A 73 7.58 -7.06 -1.83
C ASP A 73 6.97 -6.79 -0.44
N THR A 74 5.98 -5.90 -0.36
CA THR A 74 5.30 -5.57 0.89
C THR A 74 4.20 -6.61 1.25
N THR A 75 3.83 -7.47 0.30
CA THR A 75 2.69 -8.39 0.40
C THR A 75 3.11 -9.81 0.83
N PHE A 76 3.46 -10.02 2.10
CA PHE A 76 3.35 -11.37 2.68
C PHE A 76 2.77 -11.32 4.10
N PHE A 77 1.43 -11.32 4.18
CA PHE A 77 0.71 -11.74 5.37
C PHE A 77 -0.46 -12.64 4.94
N ILE A 78 -0.22 -13.96 4.96
CA ILE A 78 -1.29 -14.95 4.89
C ILE A 78 -1.95 -15.01 6.27
N MET A 79 -3.18 -14.50 6.39
CA MET A 79 -4.06 -14.81 7.51
C MET A 79 -4.94 -16.02 7.16
N ILE A 80 -4.44 -17.23 7.42
CA ILE A 80 -5.31 -18.33 7.83
C ILE A 80 -5.60 -18.10 9.32
N LYS A 81 -6.87 -18.02 9.71
CA LYS A 81 -7.23 -17.97 11.14
C LYS A 81 -6.70 -19.23 11.84
N GLY A 82 -5.58 -19.09 12.53
CA GLY A 82 -4.94 -20.16 13.28
C GLY A 82 -3.50 -19.84 13.68
N GLY A 83 -3.27 -18.73 14.39
CA GLY A 83 -2.01 -18.46 15.09
C GLY A 83 -0.99 -17.62 14.33
N PHE A 84 -0.57 -16.52 14.95
CA PHE A 84 0.53 -15.68 14.48
C PHE A 84 1.86 -16.43 14.63
N ARG A 85 2.53 -16.68 13.51
CA ARG A 85 3.98 -16.92 13.45
C ARG A 85 4.56 -16.00 12.39
N THR A 86 5.28 -14.96 12.83
CA THR A 86 6.15 -14.18 11.97
C THR A 86 7.36 -15.04 11.61
N ALA A 87 7.47 -15.44 10.35
CA ALA A 87 8.71 -15.96 9.80
C ALA A 87 9.48 -14.77 9.20
N THR A 88 10.44 -14.27 9.97
CA THR A 88 11.48 -13.38 9.45
C THR A 88 12.46 -14.25 8.66
N LYS A 89 12.83 -13.82 7.45
CA LYS A 89 13.99 -14.38 6.76
C LYS A 89 15.28 -13.87 7.41
#